data_AF-R0KU32-F1
#
_entry.id   AF-R0KU32-F1
#
_cell.length_a   1.000
_cell.length_b   1.000
_cell.length_c   1.000
_cell.angle_alpha   90.00
_cell.angle_beta   90.00
_cell.angle_gamma   90.00
#
_symmetry.space_group_name_H-M   'P 1'
#
loop_
_entity.id
_entity.type
_entity.pdbx_description
1 polymer ?
#
loop_
_entity_poly.entity_id
_entity_poly.type
_entity_poly.pdbx_seq_one_letter_code
_entity_poly.pdbx_strand_id
1 'polypeptide(L)'
;MTPLSEIEKQLVKKKDWLYTGEVDSKKRPLNSLLSTKDIDFEVADQFEPISSKQNSEIQRLTLQRLREGTFDNFSFNFKEEICVEEEEDVLDLDLVTLFNEIEGELIKISDFGSIGFLPDVKIKIKEDKIKGKVKGGKVKEVKNLEKVKNVTVLK
;
A
#
# COMPACT_ATOMS: atom_id res chain seq x y z
N MET A 1 42.87 -60.88 -0.20
CA MET A 1 41.48 -60.76 -0.69
C MET A 1 41.53 -60.40 -2.16
N THR A 2 40.72 -61.02 -3.02
CA THR A 2 40.70 -60.67 -4.44
C THR A 2 39.93 -59.35 -4.64
N PRO A 3 40.39 -58.46 -5.54
CA PRO A 3 39.70 -57.19 -5.82
C PRO A 3 38.22 -57.37 -6.20
N LEU A 4 37.89 -58.51 -6.84
CA LEU A 4 36.53 -58.85 -7.25
C LEU A 4 35.58 -59.01 -6.06
N SER A 5 36.04 -59.63 -4.97
CA SER A 5 35.23 -59.85 -3.77
C SER A 5 34.90 -58.53 -3.04
N GLU A 6 35.76 -57.53 -3.15
CA GLU A 6 35.54 -56.19 -2.57
C GLU A 6 34.45 -55.43 -3.35
N ILE A 7 34.49 -55.52 -4.69
CA ILE A 7 33.50 -54.89 -5.58
C ILE A 7 32.12 -55.52 -5.37
N GLU A 8 32.03 -56.85 -5.30
CA GLU A 8 30.76 -57.55 -5.03
C GLU A 8 30.12 -57.09 -3.72
N LYS A 9 30.91 -56.94 -2.65
CA LYS A 9 30.41 -56.42 -1.36
C LYS A 9 29.88 -54.99 -1.48
N GLN A 10 30.54 -54.14 -2.25
CA GLN A 10 30.09 -52.77 -2.48
C GLN A 10 28.78 -52.72 -3.27
N LEU A 11 28.61 -53.58 -4.27
CA LEU A 11 27.40 -53.65 -5.10
C LEU A 11 26.18 -54.22 -4.33
N VAL A 12 26.41 -55.11 -3.37
CA VAL A 12 25.35 -55.69 -2.53
C VAL A 12 24.93 -54.74 -1.39
N LYS A 13 25.80 -53.81 -0.99
CA LYS A 13 25.49 -52.82 0.04
C LYS A 13 24.34 -51.90 -0.40
N LYS A 14 23.54 -51.43 0.55
CA LYS A 14 22.54 -50.38 0.29
C LYS A 14 23.23 -49.14 -0.29
N LYS A 15 22.65 -48.59 -1.36
CA LYS A 15 23.14 -47.36 -2.01
C LYS A 15 23.11 -46.19 -1.02
N ASP A 16 24.08 -45.29 -1.16
CA ASP A 16 24.06 -44.03 -0.41
C ASP A 16 22.87 -43.17 -0.86
N TRP A 17 22.39 -42.32 0.05
CA TRP A 17 21.26 -41.44 -0.21
C TRP A 17 21.48 -40.52 -1.42
N LEU A 18 22.73 -40.14 -1.70
CA LEU A 18 23.11 -39.35 -2.88
C LEU A 18 22.76 -40.05 -4.21
N TYR A 19 22.77 -41.38 -4.23
CA TYR A 19 22.50 -42.19 -5.43
C TYR A 19 21.06 -42.70 -5.48
N THR A 20 20.20 -42.28 -4.56
CA THR A 20 18.77 -42.57 -4.57
C THR A 20 18.00 -41.36 -5.08
N GLY A 21 17.06 -41.55 -6.01
CA GLY A 21 16.10 -40.51 -6.36
C GLY A 21 15.13 -40.23 -5.20
N GLU A 22 14.56 -39.02 -5.16
CA GLU A 22 13.49 -38.63 -4.22
C GLU A 22 13.83 -38.89 -2.73
N VAL A 23 14.82 -38.14 -2.24
CA VAL A 23 15.30 -38.29 -0.86
C VAL A 23 14.59 -37.31 0.08
N ASP A 24 13.77 -37.87 0.97
CA ASP A 24 13.18 -37.12 2.09
C ASP A 24 14.24 -36.62 3.08
N SER A 25 13.92 -35.54 3.80
CA SER A 25 14.77 -35.00 4.87
C SER A 25 15.14 -36.03 5.95
N LYS A 26 14.28 -37.04 6.18
CA LYS A 26 14.50 -38.11 7.17
C LYS A 26 15.46 -39.21 6.69
N LYS A 27 15.62 -39.38 5.37
CA LYS A 27 16.43 -40.44 4.76
C LYS A 27 17.90 -40.04 4.61
N ARG A 28 18.22 -38.75 4.73
CA ARG A 28 19.58 -38.20 4.69
C ARG A 28 20.06 -37.74 6.08
N PRO A 29 21.37 -37.71 6.33
CA PRO A 29 21.92 -37.15 7.56
C PRO A 29 21.59 -35.65 7.73
N LEU A 30 21.59 -35.19 8.98
CA LEU A 30 21.40 -33.77 9.29
C LEU A 30 22.50 -32.91 8.64
N ASN A 31 22.12 -31.78 8.05
CA ASN A 31 23.04 -30.83 7.38
C ASN A 31 23.87 -31.41 6.22
N SER A 32 23.49 -32.58 5.68
CA SER A 32 24.25 -33.22 4.60
C SER A 32 24.37 -32.33 3.36
N LEU A 33 23.33 -31.57 3.03
CA LEU A 33 23.28 -30.65 1.89
C LEU A 33 24.32 -29.52 1.96
N LEU A 34 24.76 -29.13 3.16
CA LEU A 34 25.76 -28.06 3.33
C LEU A 34 27.20 -28.57 3.11
N SER A 35 27.43 -29.87 3.34
CA SER A 35 28.75 -30.49 3.22
C SER A 35 29.04 -30.99 1.81
N THR A 36 28.00 -31.34 1.06
CA THR A 36 28.08 -31.76 -0.34
C THR A 36 28.33 -30.55 -1.24
N LYS A 37 29.47 -30.52 -1.94
CA LYS A 37 29.89 -29.35 -2.75
C LYS A 37 29.28 -29.28 -4.14
N ASP A 38 28.65 -30.35 -4.63
CA ASP A 38 28.30 -30.50 -6.06
C ASP A 38 26.80 -30.80 -6.24
N ILE A 39 25.93 -29.91 -5.76
CA ILE A 39 24.48 -29.97 -6.02
C ILE A 39 24.09 -28.75 -6.85
N ASP A 40 23.86 -28.99 -8.13
CA ASP A 40 23.34 -27.99 -9.05
C ASP A 40 21.80 -27.98 -9.00
N PHE A 41 21.22 -26.80 -8.89
CA PHE A 41 19.77 -26.62 -8.94
C PHE A 41 19.43 -25.31 -9.65
N GLU A 42 18.29 -25.30 -10.33
CA GLU A 42 17.76 -24.10 -10.95
C GLU A 42 17.16 -23.19 -9.88
N VAL A 43 17.50 -21.91 -9.95
CA VAL A 43 16.94 -20.87 -9.07
C VAL A 43 15.97 -20.05 -9.91
N ALA A 44 14.79 -19.75 -9.36
CA ALA A 44 13.87 -18.81 -10.00
C ALA A 44 14.55 -17.44 -10.16
N ASP A 45 14.12 -16.66 -11.15
CA ASP A 45 14.66 -15.32 -11.42
C ASP A 45 14.67 -14.48 -10.14
N GLN A 46 15.87 -14.17 -9.65
CA GLN A 46 16.07 -13.29 -8.50
C GLN A 46 16.18 -11.85 -8.99
N PHE A 47 15.51 -10.93 -8.30
CA PHE A 47 15.71 -9.50 -8.55
C PHE A 47 17.15 -9.13 -8.22
N GLU A 48 17.82 -8.47 -9.15
CA GLU A 48 19.17 -7.96 -8.92
C GLU A 48 19.15 -6.96 -7.75
N PRO A 49 20.04 -7.11 -6.77
CA PRO A 49 20.13 -6.16 -5.67
C PRO A 49 20.59 -4.80 -6.20
N ILE A 50 20.02 -3.73 -5.63
CA ILE A 50 20.39 -2.36 -5.99
C ILE A 50 21.89 -2.15 -5.69
N SER A 51 22.65 -1.81 -6.73
CA SER A 51 24.07 -1.50 -6.62
C SER A 51 24.31 -0.18 -5.87
N SER A 52 25.47 -0.06 -5.25
CA SER A 52 25.90 1.19 -4.59
C SER A 52 25.89 2.40 -5.54
N LYS A 53 26.18 2.17 -6.83
CA LYS A 53 26.13 3.20 -7.88
C LYS A 53 24.69 3.69 -8.12
N GLN A 54 23.73 2.76 -8.24
CA GLN A 54 22.31 3.11 -8.38
C GLN A 54 21.80 3.88 -7.17
N ASN A 55 22.22 3.49 -5.96
CA ASN A 55 21.82 4.19 -4.73
C ASN A 55 22.35 5.63 -4.69
N SER A 56 23.62 5.84 -5.07
CA SER A 56 24.19 7.18 -5.19
C SER A 56 23.44 8.06 -6.21
N GLU A 57 23.02 7.45 -7.31
CA GLU A 57 22.26 8.15 -8.35
C GLU A 57 20.85 8.54 -7.88
N ILE A 58 20.18 7.63 -7.17
CA ILE A 58 18.87 7.92 -6.54
C ILE A 58 19.00 9.11 -5.57
N GLN A 59 20.05 9.14 -4.75
CA GLN A 59 20.29 10.25 -3.83
C GLN A 59 20.54 11.56 -4.58
N ARG A 60 21.35 11.54 -5.65
CA ARG A 60 21.61 12.72 -6.49
C ARG A 60 20.32 13.26 -7.10
N LEU A 61 19.49 12.40 -7.69
CA LEU A 61 18.21 12.78 -8.29
C LEU A 61 17.24 13.36 -7.24
N THR A 62 17.19 12.73 -6.07
CA THR A 62 16.34 13.17 -4.95
C THR A 62 16.73 14.58 -4.50
N LEU A 63 18.03 14.83 -4.30
CA LEU A 63 18.55 16.15 -3.94
C LEU A 63 18.27 17.20 -5.01
N GLN A 64 18.36 16.82 -6.28
CA GLN A 64 18.02 17.71 -7.40
C GLN A 64 16.54 18.11 -7.36
N ARG A 65 15.61 17.16 -7.23
CA ARG A 65 14.17 17.45 -7.16
C ARG A 65 13.79 18.28 -5.93
N LEU A 66 14.42 18.03 -4.79
CA LEU A 66 14.24 18.86 -3.60
C LEU A 66 14.66 20.33 -3.83
N ARG A 67 15.73 20.57 -4.60
CA ARG A 67 16.18 21.93 -4.95
C ARG A 67 15.26 22.60 -5.96
N GLU A 68 14.75 21.83 -6.92
CA GLU A 68 13.83 22.31 -7.95
C GLU A 68 12.39 22.50 -7.44
N GLY A 69 12.04 21.89 -6.30
CA GLY A 69 10.69 21.94 -5.74
C GLY A 69 9.65 21.17 -6.57
N THR A 70 10.09 20.29 -7.46
CA THR A 70 9.26 19.51 -8.36
C THR A 70 8.82 18.21 -7.68
N PHE A 71 7.57 18.21 -7.19
CA PHE A 71 6.96 17.06 -6.54
C PHE A 71 5.71 16.63 -7.30
N ASP A 72 5.55 15.33 -7.49
CA ASP A 72 4.37 14.71 -8.10
C ASP A 72 3.20 14.60 -7.09
N ASN A 73 3.13 15.54 -6.14
CA ASN A 73 2.07 15.55 -5.14
C ASN A 73 0.73 15.91 -5.78
N PHE A 74 -0.33 15.20 -5.41
CA PHE A 74 -1.68 15.56 -5.83
C PHE A 74 -2.15 16.83 -5.12
N SER A 75 -2.69 17.80 -5.87
CA SER A 75 -3.32 18.99 -5.31
C SER A 75 -4.82 18.76 -5.13
N PHE A 76 -5.31 19.00 -3.91
CA PHE A 76 -6.74 19.01 -3.63
C PHE A 76 -7.31 20.39 -3.98
N ASN A 77 -8.26 20.43 -4.92
CA ASN A 77 -9.04 21.63 -5.17
C ASN A 77 -10.20 21.66 -4.17
N PHE A 78 -10.00 22.36 -3.06
CA PHE A 78 -11.11 22.70 -2.18
C PHE A 78 -11.89 23.83 -2.84
N LYS A 79 -13.14 23.57 -3.20
CA LYS A 79 -14.10 24.65 -3.43
C LYS A 79 -14.52 25.10 -2.04
N GLU A 80 -14.12 26.30 -1.64
CA GLU A 80 -14.76 26.96 -0.51
C GLU A 80 -16.20 27.26 -0.92
N GLU A 81 -17.12 26.43 -0.46
CA GLU A 81 -18.52 26.82 -0.39
C GLU A 81 -18.57 27.98 0.60
N ILE A 82 -18.70 29.19 0.08
CA ILE A 82 -19.03 30.36 0.88
C ILE A 82 -20.41 30.06 1.46
N CYS A 83 -20.45 29.57 2.71
CA CYS A 83 -21.63 29.72 3.55
C CYS A 83 -21.81 31.22 3.74
N VAL A 84 -22.56 31.84 2.84
CA VAL A 84 -23.25 33.07 3.16
C VAL A 84 -24.11 32.69 4.36
N GLU A 85 -23.76 33.19 5.55
CA GLU A 85 -24.68 33.17 6.68
C GLU A 85 -25.98 33.72 6.15
N GLU A 86 -27.02 32.89 6.18
CA GLU A 86 -28.36 33.21 5.73
C GLU A 86 -28.77 34.56 6.35
N GLU A 87 -28.58 35.67 5.62
CA GLU A 87 -29.72 36.58 5.49
C GLU A 87 -30.81 35.65 4.96
N GLU A 88 -31.92 35.56 5.70
CA GLU A 88 -33.09 34.78 5.33
C GLU A 88 -33.57 35.27 3.96
N ASP A 89 -32.92 34.81 2.90
CA ASP A 89 -33.39 34.89 1.55
C ASP A 89 -34.65 34.05 1.59
N VAL A 90 -35.78 34.74 1.65
CA VAL A 90 -37.08 34.23 1.24
C VAL A 90 -36.88 33.79 -0.20
N LEU A 91 -36.34 32.58 -0.39
CA LEU A 91 -36.32 31.91 -1.67
C LEU A 91 -37.79 31.88 -2.08
N ASP A 92 -38.12 32.65 -3.12
CA ASP A 92 -39.46 32.71 -3.66
C ASP A 92 -39.94 31.27 -3.86
N LEU A 93 -40.90 30.86 -3.04
CA LEU A 93 -41.42 29.50 -3.03
C LEU A 93 -41.93 29.14 -4.44
N ASP A 94 -42.38 30.17 -5.17
CA ASP A 94 -42.79 30.15 -6.58
C ASP A 94 -41.63 29.78 -7.52
N LEU A 95 -40.40 30.26 -7.28
CA LEU A 95 -39.24 29.93 -8.10
C LEU A 95 -38.77 28.49 -7.87
N VAL A 96 -38.80 28.02 -6.61
CA VAL A 96 -38.44 26.64 -6.26
C VAL A 96 -39.46 25.65 -6.82
N THR A 97 -40.75 25.97 -6.72
CA THR A 97 -41.81 25.13 -7.30
C THR A 97 -41.74 25.10 -8.83
N LEU A 98 -41.51 26.25 -9.47
CA LEU A 98 -41.32 26.33 -10.92
C LEU A 98 -40.08 25.55 -11.39
N PHE A 99 -38.97 25.63 -10.66
CA PHE A 99 -37.76 24.85 -10.97
C PHE A 99 -38.05 23.34 -10.95
N ASN A 100 -38.71 22.86 -9.90
CA ASN A 100 -39.06 21.44 -9.76
C ASN A 100 -40.05 20.98 -10.84
N GLU A 101 -40.97 21.84 -11.26
CA GLU A 101 -41.92 21.53 -12.35
C GLU A 101 -41.18 21.39 -13.68
N ILE A 102 -40.30 22.35 -14.01
CA ILE A 102 -39.48 22.31 -15.23
C ILE A 102 -38.55 21.09 -15.23
N GLU A 103 -37.89 20.79 -14.10
CA GLU A 103 -37.04 19.61 -13.97
C GLU A 103 -37.86 18.32 -14.19
N GLY A 104 -39.04 18.22 -13.58
CA GLY A 104 -39.94 17.09 -13.76
C GLY A 104 -40.42 16.91 -15.19
N GLU A 105 -40.69 17.99 -15.92
CA GLU A 105 -41.04 17.92 -17.34
C GLU A 105 -39.83 17.55 -18.22
N LEU A 106 -38.65 18.10 -17.95
CA LEU A 106 -37.43 17.77 -18.68
C LEU A 106 -37.01 16.31 -18.49
N ILE A 107 -37.23 15.72 -17.31
CA ILE A 107 -37.03 14.29 -17.05
C ILE A 107 -38.04 13.43 -17.84
N LYS A 108 -39.28 13.90 -18.02
CA LYS A 108 -40.28 13.17 -18.81
C LYS A 108 -40.02 13.24 -20.31
N ILE A 109 -39.45 14.35 -20.78
CA ILE A 109 -39.13 14.57 -22.20
C ILE A 109 -37.79 13.92 -22.56
N SER A 110 -36.84 13.92 -21.63
CA SER A 110 -35.55 13.26 -21.84
C SER A 110 -35.64 11.79 -21.44
N ASP A 111 -35.41 10.87 -22.39
CA ASP A 111 -35.29 9.43 -22.15
C ASP A 111 -34.03 9.06 -21.31
N PHE A 112 -33.80 9.74 -20.17
CA PHE A 112 -32.69 9.52 -19.24
C PHE A 112 -32.91 8.30 -18.34
N GLY A 113 -33.17 7.15 -18.96
CA GLY A 113 -32.87 5.85 -18.34
C GLY A 113 -31.36 5.59 -18.17
N SER A 114 -30.47 6.54 -18.48
CA SER A 114 -29.03 6.29 -18.64
C SER A 114 -28.06 7.30 -18.00
N ILE A 115 -28.50 8.40 -17.39
CA ILE A 115 -27.61 9.23 -16.56
C ILE A 115 -28.11 9.18 -15.13
N GLY A 116 -27.37 8.42 -14.32
CA GLY A 116 -27.72 8.02 -12.98
C GLY A 116 -28.20 9.18 -12.12
N PHE A 117 -29.30 8.91 -11.43
CA PHE A 117 -29.76 9.63 -10.27
C PHE A 117 -28.55 9.94 -9.37
N LEU A 118 -28.11 11.21 -9.31
CA LEU A 118 -27.26 11.67 -8.24
C LEU A 118 -28.20 11.91 -7.06
N PRO A 119 -28.23 11.06 -6.02
CA PRO A 119 -28.98 11.41 -4.82
C PRO A 119 -28.45 12.74 -4.28
N ASP A 120 -29.34 13.60 -3.78
CA ASP A 120 -28.95 14.81 -3.05
C ASP A 120 -27.99 14.43 -1.92
N VAL A 121 -26.69 14.57 -2.17
CA VAL A 121 -25.68 14.30 -1.15
C VAL A 121 -25.62 15.53 -0.25
N LYS A 122 -26.48 15.54 0.77
CA LYS A 122 -26.32 16.46 1.91
C LYS A 122 -25.10 15.99 2.71
N ILE A 123 -23.91 16.48 2.35
CA ILE A 123 -22.70 16.26 3.16
C ILE A 123 -22.88 17.08 4.45
N LYS A 124 -23.38 16.42 5.50
CA LYS A 124 -23.27 16.96 6.86
C LYS A 124 -21.81 16.84 7.27
N ILE A 125 -21.06 17.94 7.15
CA ILE A 125 -19.82 18.08 7.90
C ILE A 125 -20.24 18.03 9.36
N LYS A 126 -20.10 16.85 9.98
CA LYS A 126 -20.04 16.80 11.44
C LYS A 126 -18.78 17.57 11.77
N GLU A 127 -18.96 18.78 12.29
CA GLU A 127 -18.01 19.28 13.26
C GLU A 127 -17.92 18.18 14.32
N ASP A 128 -16.90 17.33 14.20
CA ASP A 128 -16.42 16.59 15.35
C ASP A 128 -15.93 17.68 16.31
N LYS A 129 -16.87 18.22 17.07
CA LYS A 129 -16.62 18.55 18.46
C LYS A 129 -16.07 17.26 19.01
N ILE A 130 -14.74 17.18 19.06
CA ILE A 130 -13.98 16.25 19.88
C ILE A 130 -14.33 16.60 21.34
N LYS A 131 -15.56 16.28 21.72
CA LYS A 131 -16.08 16.13 23.07
C LYS A 131 -16.52 14.68 23.17
N GLY A 132 -15.58 13.79 22.87
CA GLY A 132 -15.66 12.42 23.34
C GLY A 132 -15.62 12.46 24.87
N LYS A 133 -16.78 12.37 25.51
CA LYS A 133 -16.89 11.75 26.83
C LYS A 133 -16.55 10.27 26.67
N VAL A 134 -15.26 9.96 26.51
CA VAL A 134 -14.74 8.62 26.77
C VAL A 134 -14.37 8.62 28.24
N LYS A 135 -15.26 8.06 29.06
CA LYS A 135 -14.89 7.61 30.41
C LYS A 135 -13.83 6.52 30.24
N GLY A 136 -12.61 6.80 30.72
CA GLY A 136 -11.60 5.78 31.03
C GLY A 136 -10.52 5.55 29.97
N GLY A 137 -9.66 6.54 29.71
CA GLY A 137 -8.41 6.29 28.99
C GLY A 137 -7.54 7.54 28.97
N LYS A 138 -6.33 7.45 29.55
CA LYS A 138 -5.40 8.57 29.74
C LYS A 138 -5.11 9.30 28.41
N VAL A 139 -5.46 10.59 28.35
CA VAL A 139 -5.06 11.53 27.30
C VAL A 139 -3.53 11.63 27.30
N LYS A 140 -2.89 11.25 26.20
CA LYS A 140 -1.46 11.52 25.99
C LYS A 140 -1.32 12.96 25.50
N GLU A 141 -0.63 13.78 26.26
CA GLU A 141 -0.21 15.13 25.86
C GLU A 141 0.43 15.10 24.47
N VAL A 142 0.03 16.05 23.63
CA VAL A 142 0.66 16.34 22.35
C VAL A 142 2.12 16.72 22.64
N LYS A 143 3.05 15.84 22.30
CA LYS A 143 4.47 16.06 22.57
C LYS A 143 4.97 17.19 21.69
N ASN A 144 5.37 18.29 22.34
CA ASN A 144 6.06 19.40 21.73
C ASN A 144 7.29 18.89 20.93
N LEU A 145 7.33 19.16 19.63
CA LEU A 145 8.29 18.60 18.66
C LEU A 145 9.70 19.20 18.81
N GLU A 146 9.86 20.24 19.62
CA GLU A 146 11.14 20.90 19.90
C GLU A 146 12.21 19.99 20.53
N LYS A 147 11.81 18.86 21.14
CA LYS A 147 12.74 17.92 21.81
C LYS A 147 13.17 16.74 20.95
N VAL A 148 12.66 16.61 19.72
CA VAL A 148 13.01 15.50 18.83
C VAL A 148 14.33 15.83 18.15
N LYS A 149 15.40 15.10 18.51
CA LYS A 149 16.69 15.23 17.80
C LYS A 149 16.46 14.91 16.32
N ASN A 150 16.89 15.82 15.45
CA ASN A 150 16.79 15.79 13.97
C ASN A 150 15.55 16.45 13.34
N VAL A 151 14.82 17.30 14.07
CA VAL A 151 13.77 18.15 13.48
C VAL A 151 14.06 19.61 13.78
N THR A 152 14.23 20.44 12.75
CA THR A 152 14.32 21.90 12.87
C THR A 152 13.02 22.51 12.40
N VAL A 153 12.28 23.15 13.29
CA VAL A 153 11.09 23.94 12.93
C VAL A 153 11.60 25.30 12.43
N LEU A 154 11.36 25.63 11.16
CA LEU A 154 11.68 26.94 10.60
C LEU A 154 10.68 27.98 11.14
N LYS A 155 11.19 29.11 11.64
CA LYS A 155 10.41 30.27 12.08
C LYS A 155 10.12 31.20 10.90
#